data_AF-A0A9N8HYA3-F1
#
_entry.id   AF-A0A9N8HYA3-F1
#
_cell.length_a   1.000
_cell.length_b   1.000
_cell.length_c   1.000
_cell.angle_alpha   90.00
_cell.angle_beta   90.00
_cell.angle_gamma   90.00
#
_symmetry.space_group_name_H-M   'P 1'
#
loop_
_entity.id
_entity.type
_entity.pdbx_description
1 polymer ?
#
loop_
_entity_poly.entity_id
_entity_poly.type
_entity_poly.pdbx_seq_one_letter_code
_entity_poly.pdbx_strand_id
1 'polypeptide(L)'
;MKLPLRLAVTLVAWHAAMALDDLEYKLTSSLYMPDADHQEICREYFGSGAEVADFEDFKAMDPDTVQEIMSELSIGTSRNEHIYFLKYQGQSLYPGTPRHAYFFENNGGDPPAFVDMVDHHGGLNVGVTNKFGRVVCRVTPTIAERVLVEIQEIGEQIRQTVNNAVTDTYSVRRRLVNHEPRR
;
A
#
# COMPACT_ATOMS: atom_id res chain seq x y z
N MET A 1 -14.49 37.96 -6.23
CA MET A 1 -13.76 37.37 -7.37
C MET A 1 -14.26 35.96 -7.55
N LYS A 2 -14.89 35.64 -8.70
CA LYS A 2 -15.43 34.30 -9.00
C LYS A 2 -14.32 33.51 -9.69
N LEU A 3 -13.87 32.41 -9.10
CA LEU A 3 -12.97 31.46 -9.79
C LEU A 3 -13.71 30.91 -11.03
N PRO A 4 -13.07 30.86 -12.21
CA PRO A 4 -13.73 30.37 -13.42
C PRO A 4 -14.02 28.87 -13.30
N LEU A 5 -15.29 28.51 -13.51
CA LEU A 5 -15.85 27.15 -13.44
C LEU A 5 -15.06 26.08 -14.23
N ARG A 6 -14.28 26.49 -15.24
CA ARG A 6 -13.47 25.59 -16.07
C ARG A 6 -12.28 24.97 -15.34
N LEU A 7 -11.72 25.62 -14.32
CA LEU A 7 -10.59 25.08 -13.53
C LEU A 7 -11.04 24.01 -12.52
N ALA A 8 -12.25 24.15 -11.97
CA ALA A 8 -12.83 23.18 -11.04
C ALA A 8 -13.16 21.83 -11.72
N VAL A 9 -13.63 21.86 -12.97
CA VAL A 9 -14.01 20.64 -13.71
C VAL A 9 -12.78 19.82 -14.14
N THR A 10 -11.66 20.46 -14.47
CA THR A 10 -10.40 19.76 -14.76
C THR A 10 -9.75 19.14 -13.53
N LEU A 11 -9.90 19.76 -12.34
CA LEU A 11 -9.39 19.18 -11.10
C LEU A 11 -10.12 17.89 -10.76
N VAL A 12 -11.45 17.87 -10.84
CA VAL A 12 -12.28 16.69 -10.54
C VAL A 12 -12.04 15.56 -11.55
N ALA A 13 -11.78 15.88 -12.82
CA ALA A 13 -11.46 14.87 -13.84
C ALA A 13 -10.06 14.26 -13.68
N TRP A 14 -9.08 15.00 -13.16
CA TRP A 14 -7.79 14.44 -12.75
C TRP A 14 -7.90 13.57 -11.49
N HIS A 15 -8.75 13.95 -10.51
CA HIS A 15 -8.98 13.13 -9.31
C HIS A 15 -9.74 11.83 -9.62
N ALA A 16 -10.64 11.82 -10.61
CA ALA A 16 -11.32 10.61 -11.06
C ALA A 16 -10.39 9.62 -11.81
N ALA A 17 -9.28 10.09 -12.37
CA ALA A 17 -8.29 9.25 -13.04
C ALA A 17 -7.22 8.67 -12.09
N MET A 18 -7.04 9.25 -10.90
CA MET A 18 -6.20 8.70 -9.81
C MET A 18 -6.97 7.72 -8.90
N ALA A 19 -8.20 7.33 -9.28
CA ALA A 19 -9.04 6.41 -8.51
C ALA A 19 -8.66 4.92 -8.64
N LEU A 20 -7.51 4.62 -9.25
CA LEU A 20 -6.84 3.31 -9.32
C LEU A 20 -5.42 3.63 -8.78
N ASP A 21 -4.90 3.21 -7.62
CA ASP A 21 -4.86 1.89 -6.99
C ASP A 21 -4.23 2.03 -5.58
N ASP A 22 -4.82 2.77 -4.63
CA ASP A 22 -4.36 2.71 -3.23
C ASP A 22 -4.89 1.43 -2.57
N LEU A 23 -4.28 0.30 -2.91
CA LEU A 23 -4.44 -0.97 -2.20
C LEU A 23 -3.51 -0.97 -1.00
N GLU A 24 -4.07 -1.06 0.20
CA GLU A 24 -3.26 -1.24 1.41
C GLU A 24 -3.06 -2.74 1.67
N TYR A 25 -1.82 -3.17 1.85
CA TYR A 25 -1.53 -4.55 2.27
C TYR A 25 -1.46 -4.64 3.79
N LYS A 26 -2.01 -5.72 4.34
CA LYS A 26 -1.96 -6.03 5.77
C LYS A 26 -1.63 -7.50 5.99
N LEU A 27 -1.04 -7.80 7.14
CA LEU A 27 -0.59 -9.14 7.50
C LEU A 27 -1.28 -9.60 8.78
N THR A 28 -1.89 -10.79 8.76
CA THR A 28 -2.50 -11.37 9.96
C THR A 28 -1.45 -11.67 11.03
N SER A 29 -1.80 -11.57 12.30
CA SER A 29 -0.88 -11.87 13.41
C SER A 29 -0.77 -13.36 13.74
N SER A 30 -1.78 -14.16 13.40
CA SER A 30 -1.85 -15.60 13.72
C SER A 30 -1.42 -16.50 12.55
N LEU A 31 -1.06 -17.75 12.88
CA LEU A 31 -0.73 -18.80 11.93
C LEU A 31 -1.96 -19.65 11.63
N TYR A 32 -2.20 -19.94 10.35
CA TYR A 32 -3.35 -20.69 9.85
C TYR A 32 -2.94 -21.93 9.10
N MET A 33 -3.86 -22.89 8.98
CA MET A 33 -3.66 -24.04 8.11
C MET A 33 -3.76 -23.63 6.63
N PRO A 34 -3.09 -24.35 5.72
CA PRO A 34 -3.21 -24.13 4.27
C PRO A 34 -4.64 -24.21 3.75
N ASP A 35 -5.45 -25.13 4.26
CA ASP A 35 -6.86 -25.35 3.85
C ASP A 35 -7.87 -24.51 4.63
N ALA A 36 -7.43 -23.56 5.46
CA ALA A 36 -8.33 -22.61 6.09
C ALA A 36 -8.95 -21.66 5.05
N ASP A 37 -10.11 -21.10 5.38
CA ASP A 37 -10.72 -20.05 4.56
C ASP A 37 -9.97 -18.72 4.76
N HIS A 38 -8.88 -18.54 4.02
CA HIS A 38 -8.04 -17.34 4.10
C HIS A 38 -8.80 -16.06 3.74
N GLN A 39 -9.85 -16.17 2.91
CA GLN A 39 -10.68 -15.03 2.53
C GLN A 39 -11.54 -14.56 3.70
N GLU A 40 -12.13 -15.49 4.45
CA GLU A 40 -12.86 -15.14 5.66
C GLU A 40 -11.93 -14.62 6.75
N ILE A 41 -10.74 -15.20 6.91
CA ILE A 41 -9.70 -14.72 7.84
C ILE A 41 -9.35 -13.25 7.56
N CYS A 42 -9.14 -12.86 6.30
CA CYS A 42 -8.87 -11.46 5.95
C CYS A 42 -10.02 -10.54 6.36
N ARG A 43 -11.28 -10.98 6.16
CA ARG A 43 -12.47 -10.20 6.52
C ARG A 43 -12.64 -10.04 8.02
N GLU A 44 -12.38 -11.09 8.78
CA GLU A 44 -12.41 -11.06 10.25
C GLU A 44 -11.36 -10.10 10.82
N TYR A 45 -10.15 -10.09 10.25
CA TYR A 45 -9.05 -9.25 10.73
C TYR A 45 -9.19 -7.79 10.34
N PHE A 46 -9.56 -7.52 9.09
CA PHE A 46 -9.39 -6.21 8.47
C PHE A 46 -10.70 -5.64 7.90
N GLY A 47 -11.83 -6.28 8.16
CA GLY A 47 -13.16 -5.83 7.77
C GLY A 47 -13.67 -6.45 6.47
N SER A 48 -14.96 -6.30 6.21
CA SER A 48 -15.67 -7.01 5.14
C SER A 48 -15.15 -6.77 3.72
N GLY A 49 -14.45 -5.66 3.49
CA GLY A 49 -13.83 -5.32 2.21
C GLY A 49 -12.43 -5.90 2.00
N ALA A 50 -11.88 -6.61 3.00
CA ALA A 50 -10.56 -7.22 2.88
C ALA A 50 -10.59 -8.50 2.05
N GLU A 51 -9.54 -8.70 1.26
CA GLU A 51 -9.35 -9.87 0.42
C GLU A 51 -7.97 -10.46 0.61
N VAL A 52 -7.79 -11.76 0.34
CA VAL A 52 -6.45 -12.34 0.23
C VAL A 52 -5.74 -11.67 -0.94
N ALA A 53 -4.53 -11.16 -0.70
CA ALA A 53 -3.68 -10.58 -1.74
C ALA A 53 -3.37 -11.60 -2.83
N ASP A 54 -3.22 -11.15 -4.08
CA ASP A 54 -2.79 -12.00 -5.19
C ASP A 54 -1.35 -11.68 -5.54
N PHE A 55 -0.55 -12.71 -5.82
CA PHE A 55 0.82 -12.54 -6.27
C PHE A 55 0.92 -11.76 -7.59
N GLU A 56 -0.09 -11.88 -8.44
CA GLU A 56 -0.14 -11.10 -9.68
C GLU A 56 -0.23 -9.59 -9.41
N ASP A 57 -0.75 -9.17 -8.24
CA ASP A 57 -0.72 -7.75 -7.83
C ASP A 57 0.74 -7.29 -7.62
N PHE A 58 1.57 -8.10 -6.97
CA PHE A 58 2.99 -7.77 -6.75
C PHE A 58 3.81 -7.80 -8.05
N LYS A 59 3.48 -8.69 -8.98
CA LYS A 59 4.14 -8.76 -10.31
C LYS A 59 3.88 -7.54 -11.18
N ALA A 60 2.78 -6.84 -10.94
CA ALA A 60 2.46 -5.59 -11.62
C ALA A 60 3.26 -4.39 -11.07
N MET A 61 3.91 -4.54 -9.92
CA MET A 61 4.68 -3.48 -9.25
C MET A 61 6.17 -3.57 -9.57
N ASP A 62 6.86 -2.44 -9.48
CA ASP A 62 8.31 -2.42 -9.51
C ASP A 62 8.89 -3.17 -8.29
N PRO A 63 10.01 -3.91 -8.46
CA PRO A 63 10.67 -4.66 -7.37
C PRO A 63 10.92 -3.86 -6.09
N ASP A 64 11.29 -2.59 -6.22
CA ASP A 64 11.58 -1.71 -5.08
C ASP A 64 10.31 -1.43 -4.27
N THR A 65 9.17 -1.18 -4.93
CA THR A 65 7.86 -1.01 -4.28
C THR A 65 7.43 -2.28 -3.54
N VAL A 66 7.68 -3.46 -4.12
CA VAL A 66 7.41 -4.73 -3.43
C VAL A 66 8.20 -4.82 -2.13
N GLN A 67 9.47 -4.43 -2.13
CA GLN A 67 10.31 -4.44 -0.92
C GLN A 67 9.88 -3.40 0.11
N GLU A 68 9.40 -2.22 -0.32
CA GLU A 68 8.79 -1.24 0.57
C GLU A 68 7.56 -1.82 1.29
N ILE A 69 6.65 -2.46 0.56
CA ILE A 69 5.47 -3.14 1.15
C ILE A 69 5.90 -4.24 2.13
N MET A 70 6.89 -5.06 1.77
CA MET A 70 7.39 -6.09 2.70
C MET A 70 7.96 -5.49 3.98
N SER A 71 8.68 -4.38 3.87
CA SER A 71 9.20 -3.63 5.02
C SER A 71 8.07 -3.11 5.92
N GLU A 72 7.03 -2.51 5.33
CA GLU A 72 5.85 -2.01 6.07
C GLU A 72 5.10 -3.14 6.79
N LEU A 73 4.97 -4.31 6.15
CA LEU A 73 4.40 -5.51 6.74
C LEU A 73 5.31 -6.17 7.79
N SER A 74 6.52 -5.65 8.01
CA SER A 74 7.56 -6.25 8.86
C SER A 74 7.92 -7.68 8.43
N ILE A 75 7.92 -7.93 7.12
CA ILE A 75 8.34 -9.18 6.49
C ILE A 75 9.81 -9.04 6.07
N GLY A 76 10.69 -9.43 6.99
CA GLY A 76 12.12 -9.49 6.73
C GLY A 76 12.51 -10.59 5.73
N THR A 77 13.75 -10.50 5.24
CA THR A 77 14.31 -11.55 4.40
C THR A 77 14.59 -12.81 5.22
N SER A 78 14.27 -13.96 4.67
CA SER A 78 14.44 -15.27 5.32
C SER A 78 14.76 -16.34 4.28
N ARG A 79 15.08 -17.58 4.70
CA ARG A 79 15.32 -18.72 3.82
C ARG A 79 14.79 -20.02 4.44
N ASN A 80 13.68 -20.54 3.93
CA ASN A 80 12.93 -21.69 4.44
C ASN A 80 12.41 -21.54 5.88
N GLU A 81 12.13 -20.32 6.33
CA GLU A 81 11.73 -20.03 7.71
C GLU A 81 10.30 -19.50 7.81
N HIS A 82 9.84 -18.73 6.82
CA HIS A 82 8.57 -18.01 6.92
C HIS A 82 7.63 -18.32 5.77
N ILE A 83 6.34 -18.42 6.12
CA ILE A 83 5.27 -18.78 5.20
C ILE A 83 4.20 -17.71 5.26
N TYR A 84 3.96 -17.09 4.11
CA TYR A 84 2.95 -16.07 3.91
C TYR A 84 1.99 -16.50 2.80
N PHE A 85 0.77 -16.86 3.17
CA PHE A 85 -0.26 -17.28 2.24
C PHE A 85 -0.76 -16.09 1.41
N LEU A 86 -0.98 -16.37 0.13
CA LEU A 86 -1.58 -15.48 -0.86
C LEU A 86 -2.32 -16.30 -1.91
N LYS A 87 -3.02 -15.62 -2.82
CA LYS A 87 -3.49 -16.22 -4.07
C LYS A 87 -2.38 -16.20 -5.10
N TYR A 88 -2.28 -17.25 -5.91
CA TYR A 88 -1.47 -17.24 -7.12
C TYR A 88 -2.41 -17.46 -8.31
N GLN A 89 -2.44 -16.51 -9.25
CA GLN A 89 -3.33 -16.55 -10.42
C GLN A 89 -4.81 -16.72 -10.02
N GLY A 90 -5.24 -16.02 -8.98
CA GLY A 90 -6.61 -16.06 -8.46
C GLY A 90 -6.92 -17.25 -7.56
N GLN A 91 -5.98 -18.16 -7.30
CA GLN A 91 -6.20 -19.39 -6.53
C GLN A 91 -5.44 -19.39 -5.21
N SER A 92 -6.14 -19.66 -4.10
CA SER A 92 -5.50 -19.81 -2.78
C SER A 92 -4.96 -21.22 -2.54
N LEU A 93 -5.64 -22.24 -3.08
CA LEU A 93 -5.27 -23.65 -2.92
C LEU A 93 -4.63 -24.21 -4.19
N TYR A 94 -3.63 -25.07 -4.02
CA TYR A 94 -3.00 -25.76 -5.12
C TYR A 94 -3.93 -26.86 -5.68
N PRO A 95 -4.26 -26.84 -6.99
CA PRO A 95 -5.19 -27.80 -7.57
C PRO A 95 -4.76 -29.25 -7.41
N GLY A 96 -5.70 -30.13 -7.04
CA GLY A 96 -5.48 -31.57 -6.99
C GLY A 96 -4.72 -32.07 -5.76
N THR A 97 -4.22 -31.18 -4.89
CA THR A 97 -3.52 -31.57 -3.66
C THR A 97 -4.22 -30.97 -2.45
N PRO A 98 -5.05 -31.74 -1.73
CA PRO A 98 -5.68 -31.27 -0.50
C PRO A 98 -4.64 -30.73 0.49
N ARG A 99 -4.99 -29.68 1.25
CA ARG A 99 -4.13 -29.06 2.27
C ARG A 99 -2.83 -28.44 1.75
N HIS A 100 -2.77 -28.08 0.48
CA HIS A 100 -1.66 -27.34 -0.06
C HIS A 100 -2.14 -25.99 -0.56
N ALA A 101 -1.49 -24.93 -0.10
CA ALA A 101 -1.80 -23.55 -0.46
C ALA A 101 -0.57 -22.88 -1.06
N TYR A 102 -0.83 -21.85 -1.85
CA TYR A 102 0.21 -20.97 -2.35
C TYR A 102 0.72 -20.09 -1.23
N PHE A 103 2.03 -19.96 -1.15
CA PHE A 103 2.69 -19.08 -0.21
C PHE A 103 3.86 -18.39 -0.87
N PHE A 104 4.36 -17.34 -0.24
CA PHE A 104 5.67 -16.80 -0.56
C PHE A 104 6.58 -16.73 0.67
N GLU A 105 7.87 -16.63 0.40
CA GLU A 105 8.89 -16.15 1.31
C GLU A 105 9.61 -14.96 0.68
N ASN A 106 9.91 -13.92 1.47
CA ASN A 106 10.79 -12.84 1.02
C ASN A 106 12.25 -13.31 1.19
N ASN A 107 12.95 -13.57 0.10
CA ASN A 107 14.36 -13.95 0.12
C ASN A 107 15.30 -12.78 -0.23
N GLY A 108 14.75 -11.61 -0.55
CA GLY A 108 15.51 -10.36 -0.76
C GLY A 108 16.33 -10.31 -2.05
N GLY A 109 16.04 -11.17 -3.01
CA GLY A 109 16.78 -11.24 -4.27
C GLY A 109 16.58 -12.59 -4.97
N ASP A 110 17.66 -13.09 -5.59
CA ASP A 110 17.60 -14.31 -6.39
C ASP A 110 17.03 -15.50 -5.60
N PRO A 111 16.13 -16.28 -6.22
CA PRO A 111 15.54 -17.44 -5.59
C PRO A 111 16.61 -18.45 -5.15
N PRO A 112 16.58 -18.92 -3.90
CA PRO A 112 17.29 -20.14 -3.55
C PRO A 112 16.70 -21.29 -4.38
N ALA A 113 17.54 -22.26 -4.76
CA ALA A 113 17.06 -23.44 -5.45
C ALA A 113 16.16 -24.26 -4.51
N PHE A 114 14.84 -24.20 -4.73
CA PHE A 114 13.85 -24.96 -3.98
C PHE A 114 13.12 -25.96 -4.87
N VAL A 115 12.80 -27.11 -4.29
CA VAL A 115 11.78 -28.01 -4.82
C VAL A 115 10.44 -27.33 -4.54
N ASP A 116 9.58 -27.19 -5.56
CA ASP A 116 8.24 -26.61 -5.47
C ASP A 116 8.11 -25.07 -5.58
N MET A 117 9.17 -24.37 -6.00
CA MET A 117 9.03 -22.98 -6.46
C MET A 117 8.26 -22.93 -7.78
N VAL A 118 7.27 -22.05 -7.87
CA VAL A 118 6.42 -21.90 -9.06
C VAL A 118 6.58 -20.55 -9.75
N ASP A 119 7.00 -19.49 -9.03
CA ASP A 119 7.24 -18.16 -9.59
C ASP A 119 8.13 -17.31 -8.65
N HIS A 120 8.65 -16.19 -9.14
CA HIS A 120 9.39 -15.21 -8.34
C HIS A 120 9.29 -13.79 -8.92
N HIS A 121 9.28 -12.78 -8.04
CA HIS A 121 9.32 -11.38 -8.42
C HIS A 121 9.72 -10.51 -7.24
N GLY A 122 10.54 -9.48 -7.48
CA GLY A 122 10.88 -8.49 -6.46
C GLY A 122 11.42 -9.08 -5.16
N GLY A 123 12.18 -10.19 -5.22
CA GLY A 123 12.72 -10.88 -4.04
C GLY A 123 11.74 -11.82 -3.32
N LEU A 124 10.48 -11.89 -3.76
CA LEU A 124 9.49 -12.86 -3.28
C LEU A 124 9.57 -14.13 -4.12
N ASN A 125 9.57 -15.29 -3.46
CA ASN A 125 9.52 -16.58 -4.13
C ASN A 125 8.24 -17.30 -3.76
N VAL A 126 7.45 -17.66 -4.77
CA VAL A 126 6.17 -18.35 -4.60
C VAL A 126 6.40 -19.84 -4.70
N GLY A 127 5.81 -20.56 -3.76
CA GLY A 127 5.77 -22.02 -3.77
C GLY A 127 4.46 -22.56 -3.26
N VAL A 128 4.45 -23.87 -3.05
CA VAL A 128 3.30 -24.61 -2.52
C VAL A 128 3.70 -25.26 -1.20
N THR A 129 2.85 -25.16 -0.18
CA THR A 129 3.16 -25.71 1.15
C THR A 129 1.94 -26.31 1.83
N ASN A 130 2.20 -27.28 2.71
CA ASN A 130 1.23 -27.87 3.63
C ASN A 130 1.44 -27.46 5.10
N LYS A 131 2.33 -26.50 5.35
CA LYS A 131 2.68 -25.99 6.68
C LYS A 131 1.85 -24.75 7.03
N PHE A 132 1.83 -24.40 8.31
CA PHE A 132 1.12 -23.21 8.78
C PHE A 132 1.81 -21.92 8.36
N GLY A 133 1.03 -20.87 8.11
CA GLY A 133 1.52 -19.57 7.67
C GLY A 133 0.59 -18.42 8.06
N ARG A 134 1.08 -17.19 7.96
CA ARG A 134 0.26 -15.97 8.09
C ARG A 134 -0.38 -15.64 6.75
N VAL A 135 -1.48 -14.90 6.71
CA VAL A 135 -2.16 -14.52 5.46
C VAL A 135 -1.86 -13.06 5.14
N VAL A 136 -1.46 -12.78 3.90
CA VAL A 136 -1.36 -11.41 3.38
C VAL A 136 -2.70 -11.03 2.76
N CYS A 137 -3.25 -9.94 3.27
CA CYS A 137 -4.53 -9.40 2.85
C CYS A 137 -4.31 -8.06 2.15
N ARG A 138 -5.16 -7.75 1.17
CA ARG A 138 -5.31 -6.41 0.61
C ARG A 138 -6.62 -5.82 1.09
N VAL A 139 -6.59 -4.53 1.38
CA VAL A 139 -7.73 -3.76 1.87
C VAL A 139 -7.90 -2.56 0.96
N THR A 140 -9.12 -2.36 0.47
CA THR A 140 -9.47 -1.11 -0.20
C THR A 140 -9.89 -0.11 0.88
N PRO A 141 -9.15 1.00 1.08
CA PRO A 141 -9.54 2.00 2.07
C PRO A 141 -10.91 2.57 1.71
N THR A 142 -11.75 2.75 2.72
CA THR A 142 -13.13 3.23 2.50
C THR A 142 -13.12 4.65 1.95
N ILE A 143 -14.17 5.05 1.23
CA ILE A 143 -14.32 6.44 0.76
C ILE A 143 -14.19 7.44 1.93
N ALA A 144 -14.67 7.09 3.12
CA ALA A 144 -14.58 7.93 4.31
C ALA A 144 -13.11 8.11 4.77
N GLU A 145 -12.32 7.05 4.83
CA GLU A 145 -10.90 7.13 5.17
C GLU A 145 -10.11 7.91 4.11
N ARG A 146 -10.44 7.72 2.82
CA ARG A 146 -9.82 8.48 1.72
C ARG A 146 -10.11 9.97 1.83
N VAL A 147 -11.38 10.34 2.07
CA VAL A 147 -11.78 11.74 2.28
C VAL A 147 -11.09 12.35 3.50
N LEU A 148 -10.87 11.59 4.56
CA LEU A 148 -10.15 12.07 5.75
C LEU A 148 -8.68 12.37 5.46
N VAL A 149 -7.98 11.52 4.71
CA VAL A 149 -6.59 11.75 4.30
C VAL A 149 -6.50 13.00 3.40
N GLU A 150 -7.38 13.12 2.39
CA GLU A 150 -7.41 14.29 1.52
C GLU A 150 -7.65 15.59 2.29
N ILE A 151 -8.58 15.58 3.27
CA ILE A 151 -8.85 16.76 4.12
C ILE A 151 -7.62 17.16 4.94
N GLN A 152 -6.86 16.18 5.45
CA GLN A 152 -5.64 16.44 6.22
C GLN A 152 -4.56 17.10 5.35
N GLU A 153 -4.30 16.55 4.17
CA GLU A 153 -3.31 17.10 3.23
C GLU A 153 -3.67 18.52 2.77
N ILE A 154 -4.94 18.75 2.42
CA ILE A 154 -5.44 20.09 2.05
C ILE A 154 -5.24 21.06 3.23
N GLY A 155 -5.54 20.62 4.46
CA GLY A 155 -5.32 21.42 5.67
C GLY A 155 -3.87 21.85 5.85
N GLU A 156 -2.92 20.94 5.59
CA GLU A 156 -1.49 21.21 5.69
C GLU A 156 -0.99 22.18 4.61
N GLN A 157 -1.45 21.99 3.36
CA GLN A 157 -1.15 22.92 2.26
C GLN A 157 -1.68 24.34 2.52
N ILE A 158 -2.90 24.45 3.04
CA ILE A 158 -3.49 25.74 3.43
C ILE A 158 -2.63 26.38 4.52
N ARG A 159 -2.27 25.63 5.56
CA ARG A 159 -1.43 26.12 6.66
C ARG A 159 -0.10 26.65 6.14
N GLN A 160 0.56 25.93 5.23
CA GLN A 160 1.84 26.34 4.67
C GLN A 160 1.73 27.59 3.80
N THR A 161 0.67 27.67 3.00
CA THR A 161 0.37 28.86 2.18
C THR A 161 0.15 30.10 3.04
N VAL A 162 -0.60 29.98 4.14
CA VAL A 162 -0.82 31.08 5.09
C VAL A 162 0.50 31.51 5.75
N ASN A 163 1.32 30.56 6.20
CA ASN A 163 2.62 30.87 6.82
C ASN A 163 3.55 31.62 5.87
N ASN A 164 3.59 31.22 4.60
CA ASN A 164 4.38 31.89 3.57
C ASN A 164 3.88 33.32 3.35
N ALA A 165 2.57 33.51 3.18
CA ALA A 165 1.96 34.83 2.97
C ALA A 165 2.18 35.79 4.15
N VAL A 166 2.13 35.27 5.39
CA VAL A 166 2.44 36.04 6.59
C VAL A 166 3.91 36.48 6.59
N THR A 167 4.82 35.56 6.28
CA THR A 167 6.27 35.85 6.21
C THR A 167 6.60 36.91 5.15
N ASP A 168 5.97 36.82 3.99
CA ASP A 168 6.10 37.82 2.92
C ASP A 168 5.57 39.19 3.35
N THR A 169 4.43 39.23 4.04
CA THR A 169 3.86 40.49 4.56
C THR A 169 4.79 41.16 5.58
N TYR A 170 5.39 40.37 6.50
CA TYR A 170 6.36 40.89 7.46
C TYR A 170 7.64 41.42 6.78
N SER A 171 8.13 40.73 5.76
CA SER A 171 9.34 41.15 5.05
C SER A 171 9.12 42.42 4.19
N VAL A 172 7.94 42.60 3.61
CA VAL A 172 7.53 43.85 2.94
C VAL A 172 7.40 45.00 3.95
N ARG A 173 6.74 44.78 5.08
CA ARG A 173 6.57 45.80 6.13
C ARG A 173 7.91 46.26 6.70
N ARG A 174 8.86 45.33 6.90
CA ARG A 174 10.21 45.65 7.39
C ARG A 174 11.02 46.49 6.39
N ARG A 175 10.83 46.31 5.07
CA ARG A 175 11.45 47.19 4.05
C ARG A 175 10.88 48.60 4.07
N LEU A 176 9.57 48.75 4.26
CA LEU A 176 8.91 50.05 4.30
C LEU A 176 9.32 50.89 5.52
N VAL A 177 9.50 50.25 6.68
CA VAL A 177 9.93 50.93 7.91
C VAL A 177 11.41 51.35 7.85
N ASN A 178 12.26 50.63 7.12
CA ASN A 178 13.69 50.96 6.96
C ASN A 178 13.98 51.98 5.83
N HIS A 179 12.94 52.53 5.19
CA HIS A 179 13.06 53.54 4.13
C HIS A 179 12.53 54.93 4.55
N GLU A 180 12.37 55.18 5.85
CA GLU A 180 12.18 56.57 6.31
C GLU A 180 13.44 57.39 5.98
N PRO A 181 13.32 58.47 5.18
CA PRO A 181 14.44 59.34 4.92
C PRO A 181 14.82 60.04 6.22
N ARG A 182 16.04 59.79 6.70
CA ARG A 182 16.66 60.58 7.77
C ARG A 182 16.71 62.02 7.28
N ARG A 183 15.85 62.87 7.84
CA ARG A 183 15.95 64.33 7.74
C ARG A 183 16.95 64.84 8.77
#